data_AF-A0A353XVB4-F1
#
_entry.id   AF-A0A353XVB4-F1
#
_cell.length_a   1.000
_cell.length_b   1.000
_cell.length_c   1.000
_cell.angle_alpha   90.00
_cell.angle_beta   90.00
_cell.angle_gamma   90.00
#
_symmetry.space_group_name_H-M   'P 1'
#
loop_
_entity.id
_entity.type
_entity.pdbx_description
1 polymer ?
#
loop_
_entity_poly.entity_id
_entity_poly.type
_entity_poly.pdbx_seq_one_letter_code
_entity_poly.pdbx_strand_id
1 'polypeptide(L)'
;MTTVVKTTIESNLSPTTYHFQDPITAAIPPPLTPQDLADSRKQAYKALQQLPPNTPFTQQHSRLVNIDLSETQKSLEQSDFTVDWEQRIKDNVLDHFVSDGFIVLDDLYQSTALLALQAESGFIDYRDAKLTEGVRKTDIRGDRIRWITKDFYAGYHYLQSINELAFFLNRTLFAGIRHSEAHYACYPPGFGYKWHSDNPIGRDERVISAVFYLNDEWEDADGGQLSIVDEHNQLHQLLPKANRLVIFDSNLQHQVEIAHRQRYSIATWLRRDNALIITDPL
;
A
#
# COMPACT_ATOMS: atom_id res chain seq x y z
N MET A 1 8.12 44.37 40.99
CA MET A 1 6.69 44.42 40.61
C MET A 1 6.63 44.79 39.15
N THR A 2 6.48 43.79 38.28
CA THR A 2 6.46 43.96 36.83
C THR A 2 5.13 43.41 36.34
N THR A 3 4.30 44.32 35.81
CA THR A 3 2.93 44.05 35.40
C THR A 3 2.92 43.18 34.15
N VAL A 4 2.43 41.95 34.27
CA VAL A 4 2.18 41.06 33.13
C VAL A 4 0.83 41.44 32.52
N VAL A 5 0.85 41.93 31.30
CA VAL A 5 -0.36 42.10 30.47
C VAL A 5 -0.79 40.71 30.00
N LYS A 6 -1.90 40.20 30.54
CA LYS A 6 -2.58 39.02 30.01
C LYS A 6 -3.39 39.45 28.79
N THR A 7 -2.96 39.03 27.61
CA THR A 7 -3.79 39.06 26.41
C THR A 7 -4.49 37.70 26.31
N THR A 8 -5.77 37.66 26.70
CA THR A 8 -6.64 36.51 26.49
C THR A 8 -6.98 36.46 25.01
N ILE A 9 -6.48 35.45 24.30
CA ILE A 9 -7.04 35.05 23.00
C ILE A 9 -8.16 34.08 23.31
N GLU A 10 -9.41 34.51 23.14
CA GLU A 10 -10.58 33.64 23.23
C GLU A 10 -10.54 32.63 22.08
N SER A 11 -10.23 31.37 22.42
CA SER A 11 -10.37 30.24 21.51
C SER A 11 -11.85 29.87 21.38
N ASN A 12 -12.52 30.39 20.34
CA ASN A 12 -13.86 29.95 19.93
C ASN A 12 -13.84 28.60 19.21
N LEU A 13 -13.20 27.59 19.81
CA LEU A 13 -13.31 26.20 19.38
C LEU A 13 -14.17 25.47 20.40
N SER A 14 -15.46 25.35 20.09
CA SER A 14 -16.30 24.35 20.72
C SER A 14 -15.73 22.96 20.39
N PRO A 15 -15.64 22.03 21.35
CA PRO A 15 -15.22 20.66 21.05
C PRO A 15 -16.28 20.00 20.19
N THR A 16 -16.02 19.89 18.89
CA THR A 16 -16.86 19.10 17.99
C THR A 16 -16.60 17.63 18.30
N THR A 17 -17.46 17.01 19.10
CA THR A 17 -17.54 15.56 19.22
C THR A 17 -18.01 15.00 17.87
N TYR A 18 -17.08 14.51 17.08
CA TYR A 18 -17.38 13.84 15.82
C TYR A 18 -18.04 12.49 16.11
N HIS A 19 -19.37 12.44 16.05
CA HIS A 19 -20.12 11.20 15.99
C HIS A 19 -20.09 10.66 14.55
N PHE A 20 -19.12 9.80 14.24
CA PHE A 20 -19.12 9.02 13.01
C PHE A 20 -20.06 7.81 13.21
N GLN A 21 -21.19 7.80 12.48
CA GLN A 21 -21.95 6.56 12.24
C GLN A 21 -21.27 5.83 11.10
N ASP A 22 -20.62 4.70 11.40
CA ASP A 22 -19.92 3.84 10.43
C ASP A 22 -20.89 3.16 9.45
N PRO A 23 -20.86 3.46 8.15
CA PRO A 23 -21.62 2.74 7.12
C PRO A 23 -20.77 1.69 6.37
N ILE A 24 -19.48 1.51 6.70
CA ILE A 24 -18.51 0.82 5.83
C ILE A 24 -18.13 -0.54 6.43
N THR A 25 -19.05 -1.48 6.34
CA THR A 25 -18.79 -2.90 6.57
C THR A 25 -18.44 -3.54 5.22
N ALA A 26 -17.31 -4.26 5.15
CA ALA A 26 -16.88 -5.18 4.07
C ALA A 26 -16.21 -4.57 2.81
N ALA A 27 -14.90 -4.35 2.92
CA ALA A 27 -14.00 -4.01 1.80
C ALA A 27 -12.93 -5.10 1.56
N ILE A 28 -13.35 -6.37 1.44
CA ILE A 28 -12.45 -7.46 1.02
C ILE A 28 -13.04 -8.12 -0.24
N PRO A 29 -12.52 -7.83 -1.44
CA PRO A 29 -12.87 -8.63 -2.60
C PRO A 29 -12.21 -10.01 -2.46
N PRO A 30 -12.95 -11.11 -2.70
CA PRO A 30 -12.38 -12.45 -2.63
C PRO A 30 -11.25 -12.64 -3.66
N PRO A 31 -10.31 -13.57 -3.40
CA PRO A 31 -9.24 -13.91 -4.34
C PRO A 31 -9.80 -14.26 -5.72
N LEU A 32 -9.04 -13.92 -6.77
CA LEU A 32 -9.44 -14.15 -8.16
C LEU A 32 -9.74 -15.63 -8.39
N THR A 33 -10.91 -15.91 -8.96
CA THR A 33 -11.31 -17.30 -9.26
C THR A 33 -10.49 -17.85 -10.44
N PRO A 34 -10.38 -19.18 -10.61
CA PRO A 34 -9.80 -19.78 -11.82
C PRO A 34 -10.44 -19.27 -13.12
N GLN A 35 -11.73 -18.95 -13.07
CA GLN A 35 -12.47 -18.36 -14.18
C GLN A 35 -12.01 -16.92 -14.48
N ASP A 36 -11.79 -16.11 -13.45
CA ASP A 36 -11.22 -14.76 -13.58
C ASP A 36 -9.84 -14.79 -14.26
N LEU A 37 -9.01 -15.78 -13.95
CA LEU A 37 -7.69 -15.96 -14.54
C LEU A 37 -7.79 -16.38 -16.02
N ALA A 38 -8.70 -17.31 -16.34
CA ALA A 38 -8.95 -17.75 -17.71
C ALA A 38 -9.47 -16.60 -18.59
N ASP A 39 -10.35 -15.75 -18.07
CA ASP A 39 -10.90 -14.60 -18.77
C ASP A 39 -9.85 -13.51 -18.99
N SER A 40 -8.99 -13.24 -17.99
CA SER A 40 -7.82 -12.35 -18.15
C SER A 40 -6.88 -12.85 -19.25
N ARG A 41 -6.57 -14.16 -19.27
CA ARG A 41 -5.69 -14.76 -20.28
C ARG A 41 -6.28 -14.65 -21.68
N LYS A 42 -7.59 -14.84 -21.83
CA LYS A 42 -8.31 -14.69 -23.10
C LYS A 42 -8.33 -13.23 -23.58
N GLN A 43 -8.48 -12.27 -22.67
CA GLN A 43 -8.42 -10.84 -22.99
C GLN A 43 -7.01 -10.40 -23.40
N ALA A 44 -5.97 -10.83 -22.67
CA ALA A 44 -4.57 -10.57 -23.04
C ALA A 44 -4.24 -11.14 -24.44
N TYR A 45 -4.70 -12.37 -24.73
CA TYR A 45 -4.51 -12.98 -26.06
C TYR A 45 -5.22 -12.19 -27.18
N LYS A 46 -6.42 -11.67 -26.89
CA LYS A 46 -7.18 -10.85 -27.83
C LYS A 46 -6.55 -9.47 -28.05
N ALA A 47 -5.98 -8.87 -27.00
CA ALA A 47 -5.24 -7.61 -27.10
C ALA A 47 -3.96 -7.78 -27.94
N LEU A 48 -3.22 -8.87 -27.73
CA LEU A 48 -2.04 -9.23 -28.53
C LEU A 48 -2.37 -9.45 -30.01
N GLN A 49 -3.55 -10.01 -30.31
CA GLN A 49 -4.04 -10.20 -31.68
C GLN A 49 -4.57 -8.92 -32.35
N GLN A 50 -4.81 -7.86 -31.58
CA GLN A 50 -5.23 -6.55 -32.08
C GLN A 50 -4.07 -5.57 -32.27
N LEU A 51 -2.85 -5.97 -31.91
CA LEU A 51 -1.64 -5.22 -32.24
C LEU A 51 -1.36 -5.35 -33.75
N PRO A 52 -1.06 -4.26 -34.47
CA PRO A 52 -0.78 -4.33 -35.89
C PRO A 52 0.52 -5.13 -36.13
N PRO A 53 0.58 -5.95 -37.21
CA PRO A 53 1.78 -6.73 -37.50
C PRO A 53 2.91 -5.77 -37.87
N ASN A 54 3.97 -5.76 -37.04
CA ASN A 54 5.13 -4.87 -37.04
C ASN A 54 4.86 -3.43 -36.56
N THR A 55 4.74 -3.25 -35.23
CA THR A 55 4.92 -1.92 -34.61
C THR A 55 6.41 -1.73 -34.28
N PRO A 56 7.15 -0.82 -34.95
CA PRO A 56 8.52 -0.50 -34.57
C PRO A 56 8.50 0.39 -33.32
N PHE A 57 9.32 0.04 -32.32
CA PHE A 57 9.53 0.86 -31.13
C PHE A 57 10.24 2.15 -31.56
N THR A 58 9.53 3.29 -31.59
CA THR A 58 10.11 4.57 -31.99
C THR A 58 10.73 5.24 -30.76
N GLN A 59 12.06 5.16 -30.64
CA GLN A 59 12.83 5.95 -29.67
C GLN A 59 12.86 7.41 -30.11
N GLN A 60 11.96 8.24 -29.59
CA GLN A 60 12.18 9.69 -29.57
C GLN A 60 11.80 10.26 -28.21
N HIS A 61 12.75 10.13 -27.29
CA HIS A 61 13.12 11.09 -26.23
C HIS A 61 14.28 10.50 -25.41
N SER A 62 15.40 10.24 -26.08
CA SER A 62 16.66 9.88 -25.42
C SER A 62 17.57 11.11 -25.41
N ARG A 63 17.60 11.84 -24.29
CA ARG A 63 18.86 12.45 -23.87
C ARG A 63 19.79 11.28 -23.58
N LEU A 64 20.95 11.26 -24.23
CA LEU A 64 21.97 10.23 -24.01
C LEU A 64 22.47 10.35 -22.55
N VAL A 65 21.84 9.62 -21.66
CA VAL A 65 22.45 9.18 -20.41
C VAL A 65 23.40 8.07 -20.82
N ASN A 66 24.70 8.24 -20.60
CA ASN A 66 25.64 7.12 -20.65
C ASN A 66 25.27 6.19 -19.49
N ILE A 67 24.47 5.18 -19.77
CA ILE A 67 24.17 4.10 -18.84
C ILE A 67 25.32 3.10 -18.94
N ASP A 68 26.08 2.96 -17.86
CA ASP A 68 27.02 1.87 -17.72
C ASP A 68 26.23 0.56 -17.62
N LEU A 69 26.26 -0.23 -18.70
CA LEU A 69 25.54 -1.50 -18.82
C LEU A 69 26.05 -2.57 -17.83
N SER A 70 27.17 -2.34 -17.14
CA SER A 70 27.66 -3.24 -16.11
C SER A 70 26.81 -3.21 -14.83
N GLU A 71 26.10 -2.11 -14.54
CA GLU A 71 25.16 -2.04 -13.40
C GLU A 71 23.80 -2.66 -13.72
N THR A 72 23.38 -2.64 -15.00
CA THR A 72 22.06 -3.14 -15.44
C THR A 72 21.98 -4.67 -15.50
N GLN A 73 23.08 -5.38 -15.22
CA GLN A 73 23.18 -6.85 -15.20
C GLN A 73 23.22 -7.44 -13.78
N LYS A 74 22.80 -6.71 -12.73
CA LYS A 74 22.49 -7.37 -11.47
C LYS A 74 21.23 -8.23 -11.67
N SER A 75 21.39 -9.55 -11.64
CA SER A 75 20.26 -10.48 -11.58
C SER A 75 19.46 -10.16 -10.33
N LEU A 76 18.13 -10.05 -10.46
CA LEU A 76 17.26 -9.98 -9.29
C LEU A 76 17.44 -11.28 -8.48
N GLU A 77 17.76 -11.14 -7.20
CA GLU A 77 17.91 -12.26 -6.28
C GLU A 77 16.89 -12.17 -5.14
N GLN A 78 16.52 -13.32 -4.57
CA GLN A 78 15.63 -13.34 -3.39
C GLN A 78 16.19 -12.53 -2.21
N SER A 79 17.52 -12.48 -2.07
CA SER A 79 18.25 -11.70 -1.08
C SER A 79 18.00 -10.19 -1.18
N ASP A 80 17.64 -9.69 -2.37
CA ASP A 80 17.34 -8.26 -2.58
C ASP A 80 16.11 -7.79 -1.80
N PHE A 81 15.21 -8.72 -1.46
CA PHE A 81 14.01 -8.49 -0.64
C PHE A 81 14.22 -8.78 0.85
N THR A 82 15.41 -9.21 1.26
CA THR A 82 15.70 -9.48 2.67
C THR A 82 15.85 -8.18 3.44
N VAL A 83 15.14 -8.08 4.56
CA VAL A 83 15.20 -6.96 5.49
C VAL A 83 15.54 -7.49 6.88
N ASP A 84 16.55 -6.91 7.52
CA ASP A 84 16.82 -7.16 8.93
C ASP A 84 15.83 -6.36 9.79
N TRP A 85 14.67 -6.95 10.07
CA TRP A 85 13.59 -6.28 10.80
C TRP A 85 13.99 -5.89 12.23
N GLU A 86 14.85 -6.66 12.89
CA GLU A 86 15.36 -6.34 14.23
C GLU A 86 16.26 -5.08 14.18
N GLN A 87 17.06 -4.91 13.12
CA GLN A 87 17.87 -3.71 12.93
C GLN A 87 17.03 -2.50 12.48
N ARG A 88 16.01 -2.71 11.65
CA ARG A 88 15.15 -1.64 11.10
C ARG A 88 14.15 -1.12 12.13
N ILE A 89 13.60 -1.98 12.98
CA ILE A 89 12.62 -1.65 14.01
C ILE A 89 13.24 -1.90 15.38
N LYS A 90 14.14 -1.00 15.77
CA LYS A 90 14.75 -0.98 17.11
C LYS A 90 13.72 -0.55 18.16
N ASP A 91 14.07 -0.73 19.43
CA ASP A 91 13.20 -0.41 20.57
C ASP A 91 12.55 0.97 20.47
N ASN A 92 13.29 2.03 20.13
CA ASN A 92 12.71 3.37 20.01
C ASN A 92 11.68 3.50 18.86
N VAL A 93 11.88 2.78 17.75
CA VAL A 93 10.93 2.76 16.63
C VAL A 93 9.70 1.93 17.01
N LEU A 94 9.92 0.82 17.72
CA LEU A 94 8.84 0.00 18.25
C LEU A 94 8.00 0.76 19.28
N ASP A 95 8.64 1.54 20.17
CA ASP A 95 7.97 2.40 21.14
C ASP A 95 7.11 3.46 20.45
N HIS A 96 7.60 4.06 19.36
CA HIS A 96 6.80 4.97 18.54
C HIS A 96 5.60 4.25 17.90
N PHE A 97 5.77 3.04 17.37
CA PHE A 97 4.66 2.26 16.85
C PHE A 97 3.59 2.00 17.92
N VAL A 98 4.01 1.62 19.14
CA VAL A 98 3.09 1.34 20.25
C VAL A 98 2.42 2.61 20.78
N SER A 99 3.13 3.74 20.81
CA SER A 99 2.61 5.02 21.31
C SER A 99 1.66 5.68 20.32
N ASP A 100 2.04 5.73 19.04
CA ASP A 100 1.41 6.58 18.05
C ASP A 100 0.56 5.76 17.06
N GLY A 101 0.70 4.43 17.09
CA GLY A 101 -0.05 3.49 16.26
C GLY A 101 0.48 3.35 14.84
N PHE A 102 1.54 4.08 14.45
CA PHE A 102 2.17 3.94 13.13
C PHE A 102 3.67 4.26 13.12
N ILE A 103 4.37 3.75 12.11
CA ILE A 103 5.78 4.06 11.81
C ILE A 103 6.01 4.18 10.31
N VAL A 104 7.10 4.88 9.95
CA VAL A 104 7.54 5.08 8.57
C VAL A 104 8.98 4.60 8.43
N LEU A 105 9.22 3.75 7.43
CA LEU A 105 10.54 3.22 7.10
C LEU A 105 10.89 3.59 5.65
N ASP A 106 11.87 4.46 5.47
CA ASP A 106 12.41 4.83 4.16
C ASP A 106 13.56 3.92 3.74
N ASP A 107 13.83 3.81 2.43
CA ASP A 107 14.91 3.01 1.87
C ASP A 107 14.86 1.54 2.33
N LEU A 108 13.68 0.91 2.22
CA LEU A 108 13.46 -0.43 2.75
C LEU A 108 14.30 -1.50 2.03
N TYR A 109 14.21 -1.53 0.70
CA TYR A 109 14.85 -2.55 -0.12
C TYR A 109 16.03 -1.99 -0.90
N GLN A 110 16.87 -2.90 -1.40
CA GLN A 110 17.85 -2.54 -2.42
C GLN A 110 17.17 -2.04 -3.69
N SER A 111 17.87 -1.21 -4.46
CA SER A 111 17.34 -0.62 -5.69
C SER A 111 16.88 -1.68 -6.71
N THR A 112 17.53 -2.85 -6.75
CA THR A 112 17.16 -3.99 -7.61
C THR A 112 15.75 -4.49 -7.32
N ALA A 113 15.43 -4.74 -6.04
CA ALA A 113 14.09 -5.16 -5.61
C ALA A 113 13.04 -4.07 -5.85
N LEU A 114 13.36 -2.80 -5.56
CA LEU A 114 12.45 -1.68 -5.84
C LEU A 114 12.09 -1.59 -7.33
N LEU A 115 13.11 -1.60 -8.21
CA LEU A 115 12.93 -1.57 -9.65
C LEU A 115 12.13 -2.77 -10.16
N ALA A 116 12.34 -3.96 -9.58
CA ALA A 116 11.56 -5.14 -9.92
C ALA A 116 10.07 -4.99 -9.55
N LEU A 117 9.77 -4.46 -8.37
CA LEU A 117 8.38 -4.17 -7.96
C LEU A 117 7.73 -3.09 -8.81
N GLN A 118 8.48 -2.04 -9.17
CA GLN A 118 8.01 -0.99 -10.09
C GLN A 118 7.73 -1.55 -11.49
N ALA A 119 8.65 -2.35 -12.03
CA ALA A 119 8.47 -2.99 -13.33
C ALA A 119 7.25 -3.92 -13.32
N GLU A 120 7.15 -4.81 -12.34
CA GLU A 120 5.99 -5.70 -12.22
C GLU A 120 4.68 -4.90 -12.11
N SER A 121 4.61 -3.92 -11.21
CA SER A 121 3.48 -2.99 -11.09
C SER A 121 3.13 -2.26 -12.39
N GLY A 122 4.13 -1.92 -13.22
CA GLY A 122 3.93 -1.22 -14.50
C GLY A 122 3.33 -2.10 -15.61
N PHE A 123 3.48 -3.42 -15.54
CA PHE A 123 3.05 -4.36 -16.59
C PHE A 123 1.86 -5.24 -16.22
N ILE A 124 1.34 -5.16 -14.99
CA ILE A 124 0.19 -5.96 -14.56
C ILE A 124 -1.16 -5.38 -15.00
N ASP A 125 -2.08 -6.29 -15.33
CA ASP A 125 -3.48 -5.95 -15.59
C ASP A 125 -4.23 -5.73 -14.27
N TYR A 126 -4.33 -4.45 -13.89
CA TYR A 126 -5.15 -4.02 -12.77
C TYR A 126 -6.65 -4.15 -13.07
N ARG A 127 -7.43 -4.40 -12.01
CA ARG A 127 -8.90 -4.41 -12.06
C ARG A 127 -9.45 -3.35 -11.12
N ASP A 128 -10.55 -2.72 -11.47
CA ASP A 128 -11.21 -1.77 -10.56
C ASP A 128 -11.47 -2.43 -9.19
N ALA A 129 -11.13 -1.75 -8.10
CA ALA A 129 -11.47 -2.22 -6.77
C ALA A 129 -13.01 -2.28 -6.63
N LYS A 130 -13.55 -3.45 -6.28
CA LYS A 130 -15.00 -3.62 -6.06
C LYS A 130 -15.31 -3.55 -4.56
N LEU A 131 -16.36 -2.81 -4.22
CA LEU A 131 -17.04 -2.93 -2.92
C LEU A 131 -17.90 -4.21 -2.95
N THR A 132 -18.00 -4.90 -1.81
CA THR A 132 -18.93 -6.03 -1.67
C THR A 132 -20.37 -5.50 -1.83
N GLU A 133 -21.17 -6.17 -2.66
CA GLU A 133 -22.44 -5.70 -3.25
C GLU A 133 -22.33 -4.65 -4.38
N GLY A 134 -21.94 -5.10 -5.58
CA GLY A 134 -22.49 -4.67 -6.89
C GLY A 134 -22.55 -3.19 -7.30
N VAL A 135 -22.22 -2.24 -6.42
CA VAL A 135 -22.43 -0.81 -6.58
C VAL A 135 -21.07 -0.14 -6.53
N ARG A 136 -20.58 0.18 -7.72
CA ARG A 136 -19.42 1.03 -7.96
C ARG A 136 -19.79 2.45 -7.50
N LYS A 137 -19.22 2.90 -6.37
CA LYS A 137 -19.12 4.33 -6.08
C LYS A 137 -17.66 4.74 -6.22
N THR A 138 -17.31 5.20 -7.42
CA THR A 138 -16.06 5.92 -7.70
C THR A 138 -15.82 7.09 -6.73
N ASP A 139 -16.88 7.55 -6.07
CA ASP A 139 -16.85 8.62 -5.07
C ASP A 139 -16.19 8.22 -3.74
N ILE A 140 -15.94 6.94 -3.49
CA ILE A 140 -15.39 6.44 -2.21
C ILE A 140 -13.94 5.98 -2.38
N ARG A 141 -13.69 5.10 -3.36
CA ARG A 141 -12.37 4.55 -3.67
C ARG A 141 -12.22 4.45 -5.19
N GLY A 142 -11.13 4.99 -5.72
CA GLY A 142 -10.90 5.11 -7.17
C GLY A 142 -9.72 4.33 -7.73
N ASP A 143 -9.06 3.49 -6.92
CA ASP A 143 -7.94 2.70 -7.39
C ASP A 143 -8.37 1.46 -8.17
N ARG A 144 -7.40 0.98 -8.93
CA ARG A 144 -7.40 -0.35 -9.52
C ARG A 144 -6.40 -1.19 -8.75
N ILE A 145 -6.75 -2.44 -8.47
CA ILE A 145 -5.94 -3.35 -7.67
C ILE A 145 -5.60 -4.63 -8.42
N ARG A 146 -4.53 -5.29 -7.97
CA ARG A 146 -4.17 -6.64 -8.39
C ARG A 146 -3.56 -7.40 -7.20
N TRP A 147 -4.26 -8.43 -6.73
CA TRP A 147 -3.77 -9.30 -5.66
C TRP A 147 -2.47 -10.01 -6.05
N ILE A 148 -1.54 -10.04 -5.11
CA ILE A 148 -0.26 -10.73 -5.26
C ILE A 148 -0.46 -12.22 -4.98
N THR A 149 -0.14 -13.03 -5.98
CA THR A 149 -0.03 -14.48 -5.93
C THR A 149 1.42 -14.88 -6.17
N LYS A 150 1.72 -16.17 -6.05
CA LYS A 150 3.05 -16.76 -6.35
C LYS A 150 3.53 -16.53 -7.79
N ASP A 151 2.66 -16.12 -8.70
CA ASP A 151 2.99 -15.90 -10.12
C ASP A 151 3.62 -14.53 -10.37
N PHE A 152 3.54 -13.62 -9.39
CA PHE A 152 4.20 -12.32 -9.38
C PHE A 152 5.51 -12.46 -8.62
N TYR A 153 6.63 -12.62 -9.33
CA TYR A 153 7.91 -12.94 -8.69
C TYR A 153 8.34 -11.88 -7.67
N ALA A 154 8.32 -10.59 -8.06
CA ALA A 154 8.75 -9.52 -7.18
C ALA A 154 7.77 -9.32 -6.03
N GLY A 155 6.47 -9.27 -6.33
CA GLY A 155 5.42 -9.16 -5.33
C GLY A 155 5.40 -10.33 -4.34
N TYR A 156 5.67 -11.55 -4.81
CA TYR A 156 5.75 -12.74 -3.96
C TYR A 156 6.89 -12.63 -2.96
N HIS A 157 8.09 -12.22 -3.40
CA HIS A 157 9.23 -12.04 -2.50
C HIS A 157 9.06 -10.84 -1.55
N TYR A 158 8.42 -9.75 -1.98
CA TYR A 158 7.93 -8.71 -1.09
C TYR A 158 7.02 -9.29 0.01
N LEU A 159 6.03 -10.12 -0.37
CA LEU A 159 5.10 -10.71 0.59
C LEU A 159 5.81 -11.67 1.56
N GLN A 160 6.82 -12.42 1.11
CA GLN A 160 7.65 -13.22 2.01
C GLN A 160 8.41 -12.35 3.02
N SER A 161 8.97 -11.21 2.58
CA SER A 161 9.63 -10.26 3.48
C SER A 161 8.67 -9.70 4.54
N ILE A 162 7.42 -9.40 4.16
CA ILE A 162 6.37 -8.99 5.11
C ILE A 162 5.96 -10.14 6.06
N ASN A 163 6.00 -11.40 5.62
CA ASN A 163 5.76 -12.52 6.53
C ASN A 163 6.86 -12.64 7.61
N GLU A 164 8.11 -12.30 7.28
CA GLU A 164 9.18 -12.20 8.28
C GLU A 164 8.94 -11.03 9.25
N LEU A 165 8.41 -9.90 8.77
CA LEU A 165 7.96 -8.80 9.63
C LEU A 165 6.85 -9.27 10.58
N ALA A 166 5.86 -10.03 10.08
CA ALA A 166 4.80 -10.58 10.91
C ALA A 166 5.35 -11.49 12.03
N PHE A 167 6.34 -12.32 11.72
CA PHE A 167 7.02 -13.16 12.70
C PHE A 167 7.76 -12.32 13.76
N PHE A 168 8.47 -11.27 13.34
CA PHE A 168 9.12 -10.32 14.25
C PHE A 168 8.10 -9.65 15.19
N LEU A 169 7.01 -9.09 14.66
CA LEU A 169 5.98 -8.40 15.44
C LEU A 169 5.24 -9.36 16.40
N ASN A 170 5.06 -10.62 16.01
CA ASN A 170 4.52 -11.63 16.91
C ASN A 170 5.45 -11.91 18.10
N ARG A 171 6.76 -11.92 17.89
CA ARG A 171 7.75 -12.15 18.96
C ARG A 171 7.88 -10.96 19.90
N THR A 172 7.75 -9.73 19.38
CA THR A 172 7.98 -8.51 20.16
C THR A 172 6.72 -7.92 20.78
N LEU A 173 5.58 -8.00 20.08
CA LEU A 173 4.32 -7.39 20.50
C LEU A 173 3.19 -8.40 20.78
N PHE A 174 3.44 -9.72 20.59
CA PHE A 174 2.41 -10.75 20.70
C PHE A 174 1.18 -10.48 19.81
N ALA A 175 1.39 -9.90 18.61
CA ALA A 175 0.33 -9.41 17.73
C ALA A 175 -0.69 -10.49 17.28
N GLY A 176 -0.30 -11.77 17.31
CA GLY A 176 -1.17 -12.90 16.96
C GLY A 176 -1.45 -13.02 15.46
N ILE A 177 -0.57 -12.48 14.62
CA ILE A 177 -0.65 -12.52 13.17
C ILE A 177 -0.39 -13.96 12.69
N ARG A 178 -1.26 -14.47 11.82
CA ARG A 178 -1.19 -15.82 11.27
C ARG A 178 -0.81 -15.85 9.80
N HIS A 179 -1.21 -14.84 9.03
CA HIS A 179 -0.88 -14.73 7.62
C HIS A 179 -0.93 -13.27 7.15
N SER A 180 -0.34 -13.01 5.98
CA SER A 180 -0.38 -11.70 5.32
C SER A 180 -0.95 -11.84 3.92
N GLU A 181 -1.69 -10.84 3.47
CA GLU A 181 -2.19 -10.72 2.11
C GLU A 181 -1.84 -9.33 1.54
N ALA A 182 -1.49 -9.26 0.25
CA ALA A 182 -1.09 -8.00 -0.36
C ALA A 182 -1.63 -7.85 -1.78
N HIS A 183 -1.84 -6.60 -2.21
CA HIS A 183 -2.16 -6.29 -3.59
C HIS A 183 -1.43 -5.04 -4.06
N TYR A 184 -1.07 -5.01 -5.34
CA TYR A 184 -0.74 -3.77 -6.02
C TYR A 184 -1.98 -2.89 -6.11
N ALA A 185 -1.79 -1.58 -6.02
CA ALA A 185 -2.83 -0.56 -6.16
C ALA A 185 -2.31 0.59 -7.03
N CYS A 186 -3.17 1.06 -7.94
CA CYS A 186 -2.91 2.17 -8.84
C CYS A 186 -4.08 3.15 -8.80
N TYR A 187 -3.83 4.37 -8.34
CA TYR A 187 -4.79 5.48 -8.41
C TYR A 187 -4.48 6.31 -9.67
N PRO A 188 -5.42 6.43 -10.61
CA PRO A 188 -5.30 7.40 -11.69
C PRO A 188 -5.36 8.84 -11.15
N PRO A 189 -4.89 9.84 -11.92
CA PRO A 189 -5.06 11.24 -11.56
C PRO A 189 -6.54 11.59 -11.30
N GLY A 190 -6.79 12.39 -10.28
CA GLY A 190 -8.13 12.80 -9.84
C GLY A 190 -8.80 11.85 -8.85
N PHE A 191 -8.15 10.75 -8.47
CA PHE A 191 -8.69 9.77 -7.53
C PHE A 191 -7.90 9.70 -6.22
N GLY A 192 -8.60 9.28 -5.18
CA GLY A 192 -8.08 8.98 -3.84
C GLY A 192 -8.96 7.93 -3.18
N TYR A 193 -8.87 7.83 -1.85
CA TYR A 193 -9.71 6.97 -1.02
C TYR A 193 -10.08 7.73 0.25
N LYS A 194 -11.37 7.98 0.45
CA LYS A 194 -11.90 8.68 1.64
C LYS A 194 -11.53 7.99 2.95
N TRP A 195 -11.62 8.75 4.05
CA TRP A 195 -11.44 8.27 5.42
C TRP A 195 -12.10 6.92 5.69
N HIS A 196 -11.31 5.99 6.21
CA HIS A 196 -11.73 4.66 6.63
C HIS A 196 -10.76 4.08 7.66
N SER A 197 -11.18 2.98 8.30
CA SER A 197 -10.31 2.05 9.03
C SER A 197 -10.24 0.74 8.24
N ASP A 198 -9.08 0.08 8.28
CA ASP A 198 -8.86 -1.20 7.59
C ASP A 198 -9.45 -2.39 8.35
N ASN A 199 -9.67 -2.23 9.65
CA ASN A 199 -10.30 -3.20 10.55
C ASN A 199 -11.73 -2.73 10.90
N PRO A 200 -12.74 -3.02 10.05
CA PRO A 200 -14.09 -2.53 10.28
C PRO A 200 -14.72 -3.16 11.52
N ILE A 201 -15.61 -2.40 12.18
CA ILE A 201 -16.29 -2.81 13.41
C ILE A 201 -16.90 -4.22 13.26
N GLY A 202 -16.52 -5.12 14.16
CA GLY A 202 -17.03 -6.49 14.21
C GLY A 202 -16.26 -7.50 13.36
N ARG A 203 -15.21 -7.10 12.63
CA ARG A 203 -14.25 -8.01 12.00
C ARG A 203 -12.88 -7.72 12.56
N ASP A 204 -12.48 -8.41 13.62
CA ASP A 204 -11.15 -8.27 14.28
C ASP A 204 -10.08 -9.13 13.57
N GLU A 205 -10.04 -9.08 12.24
CA GLU A 205 -9.20 -9.98 11.44
C GLU A 205 -7.89 -9.33 11.03
N ARG A 206 -7.91 -8.01 10.77
CA ARG A 206 -6.76 -7.23 10.30
C ARG A 206 -6.16 -6.50 11.49
N VAL A 207 -4.93 -6.85 11.83
CA VAL A 207 -4.27 -6.32 13.02
C VAL A 207 -3.37 -5.15 12.64
N ILE A 208 -2.58 -5.34 11.58
CA ILE A 208 -1.60 -4.37 11.12
C ILE A 208 -1.75 -4.20 9.62
N SER A 209 -1.78 -2.95 9.18
CA SER A 209 -1.76 -2.55 7.78
C SER A 209 -0.36 -2.06 7.42
N ALA A 210 0.05 -2.33 6.19
CA ALA A 210 1.29 -1.79 5.64
C ALA A 210 1.10 -1.33 4.19
N VAL A 211 1.65 -0.16 3.86
CA VAL A 211 1.60 0.41 2.51
C VAL A 211 3.02 0.71 2.05
N PHE A 212 3.46 0.00 1.02
CA PHE A 212 4.74 0.22 0.36
C PHE A 212 4.57 1.05 -0.91
N TYR A 213 5.44 2.02 -1.13
CA TYR A 213 5.31 3.00 -2.21
C TYR A 213 6.32 2.81 -3.33
N LEU A 214 5.88 3.08 -4.57
CA LEU A 214 6.62 2.78 -5.79
C LEU A 214 6.89 4.03 -6.66
N ASN A 215 6.66 5.23 -6.13
CA ASN A 215 6.59 6.45 -6.94
C ASN A 215 7.86 7.30 -6.85
N ASP A 216 8.58 7.39 -7.96
CA ASP A 216 9.80 8.19 -8.04
C ASP A 216 9.49 9.69 -8.07
N GLU A 217 10.37 10.47 -7.45
CA GLU A 217 10.36 11.95 -7.50
C GLU A 217 8.99 12.56 -7.12
N TRP A 218 8.36 12.06 -6.05
CA TRP A 218 7.06 12.57 -5.58
C TRP A 218 7.18 13.83 -4.73
N GLU A 219 6.43 14.86 -5.10
CA GLU A 219 6.42 16.18 -4.45
C GLU A 219 5.03 16.52 -3.87
N ASP A 220 4.97 17.52 -2.99
CA ASP A 220 3.71 17.91 -2.34
C ASP A 220 2.61 18.33 -3.34
N ALA A 221 3.01 18.95 -4.45
CA ALA A 221 2.09 19.41 -5.49
C ALA A 221 1.39 18.26 -6.25
N ASP A 222 1.96 17.05 -6.22
CA ASP A 222 1.39 15.87 -6.85
C ASP A 222 0.17 15.31 -6.09
N GLY A 223 -0.09 15.80 -4.86
CA GLY A 223 -1.15 15.27 -4.00
C GLY A 223 -0.90 13.81 -3.60
N GLY A 224 -1.97 13.03 -3.41
CA GLY A 224 -1.86 11.58 -3.19
C GLY A 224 -1.24 11.14 -1.87
N GLN A 225 -1.08 12.05 -0.90
CA GLN A 225 -0.59 11.74 0.44
C GLN A 225 -1.46 10.68 1.12
N LEU A 226 -0.86 9.86 1.97
CA LEU A 226 -1.60 9.12 2.99
C LEU A 226 -1.77 10.05 4.20
N SER A 227 -3.01 10.45 4.46
CA SER A 227 -3.41 11.14 5.68
C SER A 227 -3.79 10.10 6.72
N ILE A 228 -3.15 10.11 7.89
CA ILE A 228 -3.42 9.18 8.99
C ILE A 228 -3.64 9.97 10.28
N VAL A 229 -4.64 9.57 11.07
CA VAL A 229 -4.87 10.09 12.42
C VAL A 229 -4.26 9.10 13.42
N ASP A 230 -3.31 9.57 14.22
CA ASP A 230 -2.65 8.74 15.23
C ASP A 230 -3.53 8.52 16.47
N GLU A 231 -3.03 7.70 17.42
CA GLU A 231 -3.70 7.40 18.69
C GLU A 231 -3.96 8.65 19.57
N HIS A 232 -3.26 9.75 19.30
CA HIS A 232 -3.39 11.02 20.00
C HIS A 232 -4.30 12.02 19.26
N ASN A 233 -5.00 11.57 18.22
CA ASN A 233 -5.85 12.36 17.33
C ASN A 233 -5.10 13.45 16.54
N GLN A 234 -3.82 13.28 16.28
CA GLN A 234 -3.03 14.17 15.42
C GLN A 234 -3.04 13.67 13.97
N LEU A 235 -3.22 14.61 13.04
CA LEU A 235 -3.21 14.34 11.61
C LEU A 235 -1.78 14.38 11.07
N HIS A 236 -1.36 13.30 10.42
CA HIS A 236 -0.08 13.21 9.71
C HIS A 236 -0.31 13.00 8.23
N GLN A 237 0.46 13.70 7.39
CA GLN A 237 0.39 13.56 5.92
C GLN A 237 1.71 13.02 5.38
N LEU A 238 1.67 11.83 4.79
CA LEU A 238 2.85 11.09 4.35
C LEU A 238 2.88 11.03 2.82
N LEU A 239 3.95 11.58 2.24
CA LEU A 239 4.22 11.47 0.80
C LEU A 239 4.43 10.00 0.40
N PRO A 240 3.84 9.55 -0.73
CA PRO A 240 3.96 8.17 -1.23
C PRO A 240 5.27 7.95 -2.00
N LYS A 241 6.41 8.25 -1.38
CA LYS A 241 7.74 8.19 -2.00
C LYS A 241 8.20 6.76 -2.28
N ALA A 242 8.85 6.51 -3.42
CA ALA A 242 9.43 5.20 -3.72
C ALA A 242 10.29 4.67 -2.55
N ASN A 243 10.22 3.37 -2.31
CA ASN A 243 10.95 2.64 -1.26
C ASN A 243 10.57 2.99 0.19
N ARG A 244 9.47 3.71 0.40
CA ARG A 244 8.88 3.96 1.71
C ARG A 244 7.87 2.88 2.06
N LEU A 245 7.97 2.33 3.26
CA LEU A 245 6.95 1.50 3.90
C LEU A 245 6.34 2.27 5.07
N VAL A 246 5.01 2.40 5.09
CA VAL A 246 4.26 2.88 6.25
C VAL A 246 3.57 1.67 6.88
N ILE A 247 3.74 1.47 8.18
CA ILE A 247 3.12 0.39 8.96
C ILE A 247 2.24 1.04 10.02
N PHE A 248 0.99 0.61 10.16
CA PHE A 248 0.05 1.19 11.11
C PHE A 248 -0.92 0.16 11.66
N ASP A 249 -1.43 0.39 12.86
CA ASP A 249 -2.55 -0.37 13.42
C ASP A 249 -3.76 -0.24 12.48
N SER A 250 -4.35 -1.37 12.09
CA SER A 250 -5.45 -1.39 11.12
C SER A 250 -6.70 -0.66 11.61
N ASN A 251 -6.81 -0.32 12.90
CA ASN A 251 -7.90 0.48 13.46
C ASN A 251 -7.75 1.99 13.21
N LEU A 252 -6.54 2.49 12.89
CA LEU A 252 -6.33 3.91 12.67
C LEU A 252 -7.12 4.42 11.45
N GLN A 253 -7.76 5.58 11.64
CA GLN A 253 -8.43 6.28 10.56
C GLN A 253 -7.39 6.85 9.60
N HIS A 254 -7.59 6.57 8.32
CA HIS A 254 -6.71 7.07 7.28
C HIS A 254 -7.46 7.31 5.97
N GLN A 255 -6.88 8.14 5.11
CA GLN A 255 -7.36 8.40 3.77
C GLN A 255 -6.20 8.59 2.79
N VAL A 256 -6.46 8.32 1.51
CA VAL A 256 -5.55 8.69 0.43
C VAL A 256 -6.10 9.96 -0.20
N GLU A 257 -5.32 11.04 -0.10
CA GLU A 257 -5.63 12.31 -0.75
C GLU A 257 -5.75 12.14 -2.27
N ILE A 258 -6.41 13.09 -2.93
CA ILE A 258 -6.52 13.07 -4.39
C ILE A 258 -5.13 13.19 -4.99
N ALA A 259 -4.76 12.23 -5.84
CA ALA A 259 -3.50 12.27 -6.59
C ALA A 259 -3.67 13.05 -7.90
N HIS A 260 -2.69 13.87 -8.27
CA HIS A 260 -2.68 14.64 -9.52
C HIS A 260 -1.86 13.98 -10.64
N ARG A 261 -1.13 12.91 -10.30
CA ARG A 261 -0.51 11.98 -11.25
C ARG A 261 -0.74 10.53 -10.80
N GLN A 262 -0.34 9.57 -11.63
CA GLN A 262 -0.57 8.15 -11.34
C GLN A 262 0.21 7.72 -10.09
N ARG A 263 -0.50 7.19 -9.09
CA ARG A 263 0.06 6.78 -7.79
C ARG A 263 -0.01 5.27 -7.63
N TYR A 264 1.14 4.65 -7.43
CA TYR A 264 1.34 3.23 -7.23
C TYR A 264 1.73 2.91 -5.79
N SER A 265 1.17 1.82 -5.27
CA SER A 265 1.52 1.29 -3.96
C SER A 265 1.23 -0.21 -3.88
N ILE A 266 1.77 -0.86 -2.86
CA ILE A 266 1.38 -2.21 -2.44
C ILE A 266 0.70 -2.08 -1.08
N ALA A 267 -0.59 -2.38 -1.01
CA ALA A 267 -1.32 -2.43 0.26
C ALA A 267 -1.26 -3.86 0.79
N THR A 268 -0.97 -4.00 2.08
CA THR A 268 -0.75 -5.27 2.76
C THR A 268 -1.49 -5.31 4.08
N TRP A 269 -2.13 -6.43 4.39
CA TRP A 269 -2.79 -6.65 5.68
C TRP A 269 -2.20 -7.88 6.36
N LEU A 270 -1.78 -7.71 7.60
CA LEU A 270 -1.29 -8.76 8.49
C LEU A 270 -2.45 -9.17 9.40
N ARG A 271 -2.86 -10.43 9.26
CA ARG A 271 -4.16 -10.91 9.72
C ARG A 271 -4.05 -12.00 10.77
N ARG A 272 -5.00 -12.06 11.70
CA ARG A 272 -5.06 -13.07 12.78
C ARG A 272 -6.07 -14.19 12.55
N ASP A 273 -6.90 -14.10 11.53
CA ASP A 273 -7.78 -15.21 11.14
C ASP A 273 -7.00 -16.31 10.43
N ASN A 274 -7.65 -17.46 10.23
CA ASN A 274 -7.05 -18.55 9.48
C ASN A 274 -6.98 -18.16 8.00
N ALA A 275 -5.84 -18.40 7.36
CA ALA A 275 -5.75 -18.27 5.92
C ALA A 275 -6.85 -19.13 5.28
N LEU A 276 -7.64 -18.53 4.38
CA LEU A 276 -8.60 -19.28 3.59
C LEU A 276 -7.81 -20.26 2.71
N ILE A 277 -7.75 -21.53 3.14
CA ILE A 277 -7.24 -22.60 2.29
C ILE A 277 -8.28 -22.78 1.19
N ILE A 278 -8.02 -22.20 0.01
CA ILE A 278 -8.74 -22.60 -1.20
C ILE A 278 -8.22 -23.99 -1.52
N THR A 279 -8.91 -25.02 -1.00
CA THR A 279 -8.76 -26.36 -1.53
C THR A 279 -9.30 -26.32 -2.95
N ASP A 280 -8.43 -26.43 -3.95
CA ASP A 280 -8.87 -26.70 -5.31
C ASP A 280 -9.78 -27.94 -5.28
N PRO A 281 -11.01 -27.88 -5.79
CA PRO A 281 -11.80 -29.09 -5.94
C PRO A 281 -11.07 -30.00 -6.94
N LEU A 282 -10.83 -31.25 -6.49
CA LEU A 282 -10.33 -32.36 -7.30
C LEU A 282 -11.13 -32.54 -8.61
#